data_AF-A0A8S9GFQ1-F1
#
_entry.id   AF-A0A8S9GFQ1-F1
#
_cell.length_a   1.000
_cell.length_b   1.000
_cell.length_c   1.000
_cell.angle_alpha   90.00
_cell.angle_beta   90.00
_cell.angle_gamma   90.00
#
_symmetry.space_group_name_H-M   'P 1'
#
loop_
_entity.id
_entity.type
_entity.pdbx_description
1 polymer ?
#
loop_
_entity_poly.entity_id
_entity_poly.type
_entity_poly.pdbx_seq_one_letter_code
_entity_poly.pdbx_strand_id
1 'polypeptide(L)' 'MLLHFGRVPVLVVSSADVAHDVMKTHDLKFANRPKTKAVDIIMNGGRDVAFSSYGEYWRHMKV' A
#
# COMPACT_ATOMS: atom_id res chain seq x y z
N MET A 1 -10.11 -13.41 1.52
CA MET A 1 -9.26 -14.52 2.04
C MET A 1 -8.11 -13.92 2.84
N LEU A 2 -7.78 -14.44 4.03
CA LEU A 2 -6.63 -13.98 4.83
C LEU A 2 -5.51 -15.02 4.79
N LEU A 3 -4.32 -14.62 4.34
CA LEU A 3 -3.12 -15.45 4.28
C LEU A 3 -2.06 -14.91 5.24
N HIS A 4 -1.13 -15.77 5.66
CA HIS A 4 0.00 -15.38 6.48
C HIS A 4 1.31 -15.75 5.78
N PHE A 5 2.08 -14.73 5.38
CA PHE A 5 3.45 -14.92 4.91
C PHE A 5 4.39 -14.76 6.10
N GLY A 6 4.63 -15.88 6.79
CA GLY A 6 5.28 -15.87 8.09
C GLY A 6 4.46 -15.07 9.10
N ARG A 7 5.01 -13.98 9.63
CA ARG A 7 4.33 -13.10 10.60
C ARG A 7 3.51 -11.98 9.96
N VAL A 8 3.49 -11.88 8.62
CA VAL A 8 2.80 -10.80 7.91
C VAL A 8 1.44 -11.28 7.42
N PRO A 9 0.32 -10.76 7.97
CA PRO A 9 -1.01 -11.05 7.45
C PRO A 9 -1.25 -10.31 6.11
N VAL A 10 -1.85 -10.99 5.15
CA VAL A 10 -2.21 -10.45 3.83
C VAL A 10 -3.66 -10.78 3.50
N LEU A 11 -4.47 -9.73 3.36
CA LEU A 11 -5.86 -9.84 2.95
C LEU A 11 -5.96 -9.80 1.43
N VAL A 12 -6.44 -10.89 0.83
CA VAL A 12 -6.80 -10.96 -0.59
C VAL A 12 -8.26 -10.57 -0.75
N VAL A 13 -8.49 -9.51 -1.53
CA VAL A 13 -9.80 -8.99 -1.91
C VAL A 13 -10.05 -9.34 -3.38
N SER A 14 -11.11 -10.09 -3.65
CA SER A 14 -11.43 -10.64 -4.98
C SER A 14 -12.87 -10.37 -5.40
N SER A 15 -13.50 -9.35 -4.82
CA SER A 15 -14.86 -8.93 -5.14
C SER A 15 -14.89 -7.44 -5.42
N ALA A 16 -15.67 -7.02 -6.43
CA ALA A 16 -15.67 -5.64 -6.91
C ALA A 16 -16.21 -4.64 -5.87
N ASP A 17 -17.26 -5.03 -5.15
CA ASP A 17 -17.84 -4.28 -4.03
C ASP A 17 -16.81 -4.05 -2.90
N VAL A 18 -16.14 -5.11 -2.45
CA VAL A 18 -15.13 -5.01 -1.39
C VAL A 18 -13.89 -4.24 -1.87
N ALA A 19 -13.51 -4.40 -3.15
CA ALA A 19 -12.42 -3.62 -3.73
C ALA A 19 -12.75 -2.13 -3.79
N HIS A 20 -14.00 -1.77 -4.12
CA HIS A 20 -14.47 -0.40 -4.05
C HIS A 20 -14.37 0.15 -2.62
N ASP A 21 -14.80 -0.62 -1.62
CA ASP A 21 -14.70 -0.20 -0.22
C ASP A 21 -13.27 0.02 0.25
N VAL A 22 -12.32 -0.80 -0.19
CA VAL A 22 -10.91 -0.65 0.15
C VAL A 22 -10.27 0.53 -0.59
N MET A 23 -10.57 0.71 -1.87
CA MET A 23 -9.90 1.69 -2.73
C MET A 23 -10.55 3.07 -2.77
N LYS A 24 -11.81 3.20 -2.30
CA LYS A 24 -12.57 4.46 -2.31
C LYS A 24 -13.10 4.79 -0.93
N THR A 25 -13.97 3.95 -0.36
CA THR A 25 -14.65 4.24 0.91
C THR A 25 -13.65 4.39 2.07
N HIS A 26 -12.60 3.57 2.09
CA HIS A 26 -11.59 3.52 3.14
C HIS A 26 -10.17 3.74 2.61
N ASP A 27 -10.04 4.44 1.48
CA ASP A 27 -8.80 4.57 0.72
C ASP A 27 -7.60 5.01 1.58
N LEU A 28 -7.80 5.99 2.48
CA LEU A 28 -6.77 6.54 3.34
C LEU A 28 -6.22 5.50 4.33
N LYS A 29 -7.06 4.59 4.85
CA LYS A 29 -6.64 3.51 5.76
C LYS A 29 -5.74 2.50 5.04
N PHE A 30 -5.96 2.30 3.74
CA PHE A 30 -5.22 1.36 2.90
C PHE A 30 -4.19 2.04 1.98
N ALA A 31 -3.95 3.35 2.16
CA ALA A 31 -3.06 4.11 1.29
C ALA A 31 -1.58 3.79 1.50
N ASN A 32 -1.21 3.22 2.65
CA ASN A 32 0.17 2.86 2.94
C ASN A 32 0.65 1.66 2.13
N ARG A 33 1.89 1.73 1.64
CA ARG A 33 2.54 0.67 0.86
C ARG A 33 3.49 -0.16 1.72
N PRO A 34 3.49 -1.50 1.59
CA PRO A 34 4.45 -2.35 2.28
C PRO A 34 5.89 -2.03 1.84
N LYS A 35 6.79 -1.82 2.79
CA LYS A 35 8.22 -1.68 2.53
C LYS A 35 8.89 -3.05 2.50
N THR A 36 9.11 -3.57 1.30
CA THR A 36 9.86 -4.82 1.10
C THR A 36 11.34 -4.52 0.88
N LYS A 37 12.21 -5.53 1.02
CA LYS A 37 13.64 -5.38 0.66
C LYS A 37 13.85 -4.97 -0.79
N ALA A 38 12.97 -5.42 -1.70
CA ALA A 38 13.03 -5.03 -3.11
C ALA A 38 12.75 -3.54 -3.29
N VAL A 39 11.74 -3.00 -2.60
CA VAL A 39 11.45 -1.54 -2.61
C VAL A 39 12.63 -0.76 -2.05
N ASP A 40 13.26 -1.26 -0.98
CA ASP A 40 14.40 -0.58 -0.36
C ASP A 40 15.60 -0.47 -1.32
N ILE A 41 15.96 -1.59 -1.96
CA ILE A 41 17.14 -1.68 -2.83
C ILE A 41 16.89 -1.06 -4.21
N ILE A 42 15.75 -1.37 -4.83
CA ILE A 42 15.48 -1.00 -6.24
C ILE A 42 14.86 0.40 -6.32
N MET A 43 13.98 0.75 -5.37
CA MET A 43 13.23 2.01 -5.37
C MET A 43 13.79 3.02 -4.35
N ASN A 44 15.07 2.90 -3.98
CA ASN A 44 15.77 3.81 -3.07
C ASN A 44 15.00 4.12 -1.77
N GLY A 45 14.53 3.08 -1.10
CA GLY A 45 13.73 3.19 0.12
C GLY A 45 12.24 3.51 -0.09
N GLY A 46 11.75 3.47 -1.34
CA GLY A 46 10.37 3.82 -1.71
C GLY A 46 10.06 5.31 -1.56
N ARG A 47 11.06 6.18 -1.79
CA ARG A 47 10.88 7.64 -1.84
C ARG A 47 10.40 8.06 -3.23
N ASP A 48 9.18 7.66 -3.55
CA ASP A 48 8.52 7.92 -4.82
C ASP A 48 7.00 7.94 -4.64
N VAL A 49 6.24 8.20 -5.71
CA VAL A 49 4.76 8.30 -5.65
C VAL A 49 4.08 6.92 -5.55
N ALA A 50 4.72 5.84 -6.03
CA ALA A 50 4.14 4.50 -6.12
C ALA A 50 4.29 3.69 -4.83
N PHE A 51 5.43 3.79 -4.14
CA PHE A 51 5.82 2.97 -3.00
C PHE A 51 6.00 3.73 -1.68
N SER A 52 5.90 5.07 -1.66
CA SER A 52 5.90 5.78 -0.38
C SER A 52 4.60 5.53 0.38
N SER A 53 4.71 5.53 1.71
CA SER A 53 3.55 5.54 2.60
C SER A 53 2.84 6.88 2.50
N TYR A 54 1.52 6.89 2.71
CA TYR A 54 0.76 8.13 2.74
C TYR A 54 1.28 9.03 3.86
N GLY A 55 1.53 10.29 3.52
CA GLY A 55 2.08 11.28 4.44
C GLY A 55 2.33 12.58 3.70
N GLU A 56 2.91 13.56 4.39
CA GLU A 56 3.21 14.87 3.80
C GLU A 56 4.10 14.73 2.57
N TYR A 57 5.16 13.92 2.63
CA TYR A 57 6.04 13.67 1.47
C TYR A 57 5.26 13.22 0.23
N TRP A 58 4.44 12.16 0.35
CA TRP A 58 3.63 11.68 -0.77
C TRP A 58 2.63 12.72 -1.26
N ARG A 59 1.98 13.47 -0.35
CA ARG A 59 1.01 14.52 -0.69
C ARG A 59 1.63 15.68 -1.48
N HIS A 60 2.89 16.02 -1.21
CA HIS A 60 3.63 17.02 -1.97
C HIS A 60 4.18 16.49 -3.30
N MET A 61 4.52 15.20 -3.37
CA MET A 61 5.09 14.57 -4.57
C MET A 61 4.07 14.16 -5.63
N LYS A 62 2.84 13.83 -5.23
CA LYS A 62 1.79 13.30 -6.13
C LYS A 62 1.13 14.34 -7.06
N VAL A 63 1.67 15.56 -7.09
CA VAL A 63 1.14 16.68 -7.89
C VAL A 63 1.40 16.44 -9.36
#